data_AF-A0A534TVP8-F1
#
_entry.id   AF-A0A534TVP8-F1
#
_cell.length_a   1.000
_cell.length_b   1.000
_cell.length_c   1.000
_cell.angle_alpha   90.00
_cell.angle_beta   90.00
_cell.angle_gamma   90.00
#
_symmetry.space_group_name_H-M   'P 1'
#
loop_
_entity.id
_entity.type
_entity.pdbx_description
1 polymer ?
#
loop_
_entity_poly.entity_id
_entity_poly.type
_entity_poly.pdbx_seq_one_letter_code
_entity_poly.pdbx_strand_id
1 'polypeptide(L)'
;MDVTTIERCGLAAFSCIHSKPAGADRDACIAKAQTRCAKKLTALDQARSKFTSSLTSACGGEPPRVPFPLLLASSVLGFEKLDPTCRNEAHLSLTSLGAIAACVQFAGGCRAEQALGVALPRIGDLLPAVLNIEEIGVCVPSPSGDLDGLADPKQAQLAVRCQQGTTAAGRHLLMQRIAAARQCVDGLLACRLSGRSLVVCTKVAARCEQRLAALDQGPKSAVAKLATSIGRACGSLPAPALFGATGTGFTAVAERCAALGVDPLSDVGAISTCVARAYGCAATALVRRALPLVDDELGRFGITFDDDPFCAEVAPTPTATITASGTPTLVATPEPTASATSNPTATATPTPFGTGTPAATATPQSGETPTPTDTGAPNPTPTASPAGACGDGIVEPGEECDDGNTVAGDGCSPDCLFELLIPGSGSFSVNCVAEIGLIDPNATFGSDGLPTSLQSCVDGDPTCDADGVVNDECHFRLALCFRATDPRLPRCAGATTVTKYTLLSPRPQDPIRNITRAANAAAVIAAFQTLTPVPPSGDSGNVFTFDPPLAVSDVPLCTDVVDFVVPLGTRDSHTEKLRGSTASTPEGNLVDKDKLRLRCIRP
;
A
#
# COMPACT_ATOMS: atom_id res chain seq x y z
N MET A 1 11.20 -18.90 -2.70
CA MET A 1 12.34 -18.75 -1.75
C MET A 1 11.99 -17.73 -0.69
N ASP A 2 11.26 -16.68 -1.07
CA ASP A 2 10.73 -15.59 -0.23
C ASP A 2 10.01 -16.11 1.00
N VAL A 3 8.93 -16.87 0.82
CA VAL A 3 8.11 -17.46 1.90
C VAL A 3 8.97 -18.18 2.93
N THR A 4 9.97 -18.96 2.49
CA THR A 4 10.84 -19.72 3.40
C THR A 4 11.82 -18.82 4.15
N THR A 5 12.27 -17.71 3.55
CA THR A 5 13.10 -16.72 4.24
C THR A 5 12.30 -15.99 5.30
N ILE A 6 11.09 -15.51 4.93
CA ILE A 6 10.17 -14.79 5.82
C ILE A 6 9.72 -15.69 6.98
N GLU A 7 9.31 -16.93 6.67
CA GLU A 7 8.96 -17.97 7.66
C GLU A 7 10.07 -18.16 8.68
N ARG A 8 11.32 -18.36 8.23
CA ARG A 8 12.44 -18.57 9.14
C ARG A 8 12.72 -17.37 10.02
N CYS A 9 12.52 -16.16 9.52
CA CYS A 9 12.69 -14.93 10.30
C CYS A 9 11.60 -14.79 11.36
N GLY A 10 10.33 -14.92 10.97
CA GLY A 10 9.21 -14.91 11.92
C GLY A 10 9.36 -15.98 13.01
N LEU A 11 9.72 -17.21 12.64
CA LEU A 11 9.94 -18.30 13.61
C LEU A 11 11.13 -18.04 14.54
N ALA A 12 12.19 -17.37 14.06
CA ALA A 12 13.32 -17.03 14.91
C ALA A 12 12.92 -16.01 15.99
N ALA A 13 12.16 -14.97 15.61
CA ALA A 13 11.58 -14.00 16.55
C ALA A 13 10.64 -14.70 17.55
N PHE A 14 9.72 -15.52 17.05
CA PHE A 14 8.75 -16.25 17.87
C PHE A 14 9.43 -17.14 18.90
N SER A 15 10.47 -17.86 18.46
CA SER A 15 11.26 -18.72 19.34
C SER A 15 12.00 -17.92 20.40
N CYS A 16 12.55 -16.74 20.09
CA CYS A 16 13.21 -15.90 21.09
C CYS A 16 12.22 -15.43 22.17
N ILE A 17 11.03 -14.99 21.78
CA ILE A 17 9.98 -14.54 22.72
C ILE A 17 9.55 -15.65 23.67
N HIS A 18 9.39 -16.87 23.17
CA HIS A 18 8.90 -18.02 23.95
C HIS A 18 9.99 -18.81 24.69
N SER A 19 11.26 -18.66 24.30
CA SER A 19 12.37 -19.36 24.96
C SER A 19 13.12 -18.52 25.97
N LYS A 20 12.96 -17.19 25.94
CA LYS A 20 13.66 -16.25 26.82
C LYS A 20 12.67 -15.28 27.48
N PRO A 21 12.78 -15.03 28.80
CA PRO A 21 12.01 -13.98 29.45
C PRO A 21 12.41 -12.60 28.90
N ALA A 22 11.55 -11.60 29.06
CA ALA A 22 11.84 -10.23 28.63
C ALA A 22 13.12 -9.69 29.31
N GLY A 23 13.89 -8.89 28.58
CA GLY A 23 15.17 -8.32 29.01
C GLY A 23 16.36 -8.81 28.19
N ALA A 24 17.57 -8.61 28.73
CA ALA A 24 18.83 -8.71 27.98
C ALA A 24 19.03 -10.05 27.23
N ASP A 25 18.58 -11.18 27.80
CA ASP A 25 18.70 -12.49 27.16
C ASP A 25 17.82 -12.63 25.92
N ARG A 26 16.60 -12.06 25.96
CA ARG A 26 15.69 -12.02 24.80
C ARG A 26 16.22 -11.05 23.76
N ASP A 27 16.71 -9.89 24.16
CA ASP A 27 17.29 -8.90 23.26
C ASP A 27 18.51 -9.45 22.52
N ALA A 28 19.39 -10.15 23.23
CA ALA A 28 20.54 -10.84 22.63
C ALA A 28 20.12 -11.96 21.67
N CYS A 29 19.00 -12.66 21.95
CA CYS A 29 18.44 -13.65 21.04
C CYS A 29 17.91 -13.00 19.75
N ILE A 30 17.15 -11.90 19.90
CA ILE A 30 16.59 -11.14 18.78
C ILE A 30 17.69 -10.53 17.92
N ALA A 31 18.74 -9.95 18.51
CA ALA A 31 19.89 -9.42 17.76
C ALA A 31 20.57 -10.51 16.90
N LYS A 32 20.73 -11.72 17.43
CA LYS A 32 21.24 -12.87 16.64
C LYS A 32 20.27 -13.30 15.55
N ALA A 33 18.97 -13.20 15.78
CA ALA A 33 17.97 -13.45 14.75
C ALA A 33 18.03 -12.40 13.64
N GLN A 34 18.16 -11.11 13.98
CA GLN A 34 18.35 -10.00 13.03
C GLN A 34 19.55 -10.24 12.10
N THR A 35 20.73 -10.55 12.64
CA THR A 35 21.92 -10.82 11.81
C THR A 35 21.70 -11.99 10.84
N ARG A 36 21.06 -13.06 11.30
CA ARG A 36 20.76 -14.23 10.45
C ARG A 36 19.74 -13.89 9.37
N CYS A 37 18.75 -13.07 9.71
CA CYS A 37 17.71 -12.63 8.80
C CYS A 37 18.25 -11.71 7.70
N ALA A 38 19.05 -10.70 8.05
CA ALA A 38 19.71 -9.83 7.09
C ALA A 38 20.50 -10.64 6.03
N LYS A 39 21.31 -11.63 6.47
CA LYS A 39 22.04 -12.51 5.56
C LYS A 39 21.13 -13.31 4.61
N LYS A 40 19.97 -13.74 5.09
CA LYS A 40 19.00 -14.49 4.28
C LYS A 40 18.24 -13.59 3.30
N LEU A 41 18.02 -12.32 3.65
CA LEU A 41 17.43 -11.33 2.73
C LEU A 41 18.38 -10.97 1.60
N THR A 42 19.66 -10.74 1.87
CA THR A 42 20.64 -10.55 0.78
C THR A 42 20.68 -11.75 -0.17
N ALA A 43 20.60 -12.98 0.37
CA ALA A 43 20.55 -14.19 -0.45
C ALA A 43 19.23 -14.30 -1.24
N LEU A 44 18.14 -13.73 -0.73
CA LEU A 44 16.84 -13.69 -1.39
C LEU A 44 16.86 -12.70 -2.57
N ASP A 45 17.43 -11.51 -2.39
CA ASP A 45 17.57 -10.53 -3.47
C ASP A 45 18.42 -11.08 -4.62
N GLN A 46 19.53 -11.75 -4.28
CA GLN A 46 20.33 -12.46 -5.28
C GLN A 46 19.53 -13.53 -6.04
N ALA A 47 18.61 -14.21 -5.38
CA ALA A 47 17.75 -15.20 -6.03
C ALA A 47 16.70 -14.53 -6.93
N ARG A 48 16.14 -13.38 -6.53
CA ARG A 48 15.22 -12.58 -7.35
C ARG A 48 15.91 -12.06 -8.61
N SER A 49 17.12 -11.53 -8.49
CA SER A 49 17.92 -11.08 -9.63
C SER A 49 18.28 -12.25 -10.57
N LYS A 50 18.64 -13.41 -10.01
CA LYS A 50 18.90 -14.63 -10.80
C LYS A 50 17.67 -15.14 -11.53
N PHE A 51 16.49 -15.02 -10.94
CA PHE A 51 15.25 -15.37 -11.62
C PHE A 51 15.03 -14.48 -12.85
N THR A 52 15.16 -13.15 -12.69
CA THR A 52 15.01 -12.21 -13.80
C THR A 52 16.01 -12.48 -14.92
N SER A 53 17.29 -12.69 -14.59
CA SER A 53 18.31 -13.00 -15.61
C SER A 53 18.08 -14.35 -16.29
N SER A 54 17.59 -15.36 -15.56
CA SER A 54 17.24 -16.66 -16.13
C SER A 54 16.06 -16.55 -17.10
N LEU A 55 15.06 -15.73 -16.77
CA LEU A 55 13.92 -15.47 -17.66
C LEU A 55 14.40 -14.76 -18.94
N THR A 56 15.18 -13.68 -18.82
CA THR A 56 15.72 -12.96 -19.97
C THR A 56 16.56 -13.86 -20.86
N SER A 57 17.41 -14.71 -20.28
CA SER A 57 18.21 -15.68 -21.02
C SER A 57 17.35 -16.73 -21.74
N ALA A 58 16.32 -17.27 -21.07
CA ALA A 58 15.40 -18.23 -21.67
C ALA A 58 14.60 -17.65 -22.86
N CYS A 59 14.30 -16.35 -22.82
CA CYS A 59 13.65 -15.63 -23.92
C CYS A 59 14.63 -15.18 -25.03
N GLY A 60 15.93 -15.48 -24.90
CA GLY A 60 16.94 -15.20 -25.92
C GLY A 60 17.60 -13.82 -25.83
N GLY A 61 17.47 -13.11 -24.71
CA GLY A 61 18.05 -11.79 -24.46
C GLY A 61 17.02 -10.66 -24.40
N GLU A 62 17.51 -9.43 -24.35
CA GLU A 62 16.70 -8.22 -24.46
C GLU A 62 17.23 -7.39 -25.66
N PRO A 63 16.43 -7.19 -26.73
CA PRO A 63 15.03 -7.61 -26.88
C PRO A 63 14.86 -9.15 -27.00
N PRO A 64 13.71 -9.71 -26.57
CA PRO A 64 13.47 -11.14 -26.65
C PRO A 64 13.49 -11.64 -28.11
N ARG A 65 14.02 -12.85 -28.33
CA ARG A 65 13.92 -13.54 -29.63
C ARG A 65 12.47 -13.85 -30.00
N VAL A 66 11.62 -14.03 -28.99
CA VAL A 66 10.17 -14.14 -29.16
C VAL A 66 9.60 -12.71 -29.16
N PRO A 67 8.92 -12.26 -30.25
CA PRO A 67 8.30 -10.95 -30.28
C PRO A 67 7.42 -10.70 -29.07
N PHE A 68 7.55 -9.51 -28.45
CA PHE A 68 6.83 -9.14 -27.24
C PHE A 68 5.30 -9.33 -27.33
N PRO A 69 4.64 -9.01 -28.47
CA PRO A 69 3.21 -9.30 -28.64
C PRO A 69 2.84 -10.78 -28.49
N LEU A 70 3.73 -11.71 -28.84
CA LEU A 70 3.49 -13.15 -28.66
C LEU A 70 3.67 -13.61 -27.20
N LEU A 71 4.43 -12.87 -26.40
CA LEU A 71 4.49 -13.10 -24.95
C LEU A 71 3.17 -12.69 -24.29
N LEU A 72 2.58 -11.58 -24.72
CA LEU A 72 1.33 -11.08 -24.17
C LEU A 72 0.11 -11.87 -24.65
N ALA A 73 0.07 -12.26 -25.92
CA ALA A 73 -1.11 -12.86 -26.54
C ALA A 73 -1.63 -14.10 -25.81
N SER A 74 -2.92 -14.09 -25.45
CA SER A 74 -3.66 -15.20 -24.82
C SER A 74 -3.71 -16.48 -25.65
N SER A 75 -3.39 -16.43 -26.94
CA SER A 75 -3.31 -17.62 -27.79
C SER A 75 -1.99 -18.39 -27.66
N VAL A 76 -0.96 -17.78 -27.03
CA VAL A 76 0.42 -18.29 -27.00
C VAL A 76 0.96 -18.43 -25.57
N LEU A 77 1.13 -17.33 -24.83
CA LEU A 77 1.65 -17.34 -23.45
C LEU A 77 0.76 -16.58 -22.45
N GLY A 78 -0.07 -15.63 -22.93
CA GLY A 78 -1.17 -15.04 -22.17
C GLY A 78 -0.79 -14.12 -21.02
N PHE A 79 0.43 -13.56 -21.00
CA PHE A 79 0.85 -12.65 -19.93
C PHE A 79 -0.03 -11.40 -19.82
N GLU A 80 -0.77 -11.01 -20.87
CA GLU A 80 -1.78 -9.94 -20.79
C GLU A 80 -2.87 -10.22 -19.73
N LYS A 81 -3.15 -11.49 -19.41
CA LYS A 81 -4.11 -11.86 -18.36
C LYS A 81 -3.65 -11.44 -16.96
N LEU A 82 -2.34 -11.24 -16.78
CA LEU A 82 -1.79 -10.75 -15.52
C LEU A 82 -1.85 -9.23 -15.42
N ASP A 83 -2.01 -8.51 -16.53
CA ASP A 83 -1.92 -7.05 -16.61
C ASP A 83 -2.82 -6.32 -15.59
N PRO A 84 -4.09 -6.72 -15.34
CA PRO A 84 -4.90 -6.12 -14.29
C PRO A 84 -4.31 -6.36 -12.89
N THR A 85 -3.91 -7.59 -12.57
CA THR A 85 -3.29 -7.94 -11.29
C THR A 85 -1.92 -7.26 -11.10
N CYS A 86 -1.11 -7.17 -12.16
CA CYS A 86 0.19 -6.50 -12.15
C CYS A 86 0.06 -4.99 -11.94
N ARG A 87 -0.92 -4.35 -12.60
CA ARG A 87 -1.22 -2.92 -12.38
C ARG A 87 -1.79 -2.64 -11.01
N ASN A 88 -2.71 -3.49 -10.53
CA ASN A 88 -3.46 -3.25 -9.31
C ASN A 88 -2.70 -3.67 -8.03
N GLU A 89 -1.96 -4.77 -8.08
CA GLU A 89 -1.21 -5.28 -6.92
C GLU A 89 0.24 -4.79 -6.93
N ALA A 90 0.92 -4.77 -8.10
CA ALA A 90 2.36 -4.50 -8.20
C ALA A 90 2.71 -3.13 -8.80
N HIS A 91 1.73 -2.36 -9.29
CA HIS A 91 1.92 -1.10 -10.02
C HIS A 91 2.89 -1.20 -11.21
N LEU A 92 2.91 -2.35 -11.87
CA LEU A 92 3.78 -2.64 -13.02
C LEU A 92 2.96 -2.73 -14.30
N SER A 93 3.40 -2.02 -15.33
CA SER A 93 2.93 -2.22 -16.71
C SER A 93 3.80 -3.27 -17.39
N LEU A 94 3.19 -4.26 -18.04
CA LEU A 94 3.89 -5.38 -18.69
C LEU A 94 4.53 -4.96 -20.02
N THR A 95 5.56 -4.12 -19.99
CA THR A 95 6.23 -3.56 -21.18
C THR A 95 7.60 -4.16 -21.47
N SER A 96 8.14 -4.98 -20.56
CA SER A 96 9.45 -5.65 -20.72
C SER A 96 9.47 -7.02 -20.05
N LEU A 97 10.48 -7.83 -20.36
CA LEU A 97 10.71 -9.10 -19.63
C LEU A 97 11.00 -8.86 -18.15
N GLY A 98 11.67 -7.74 -17.84
CA GLY A 98 11.89 -7.31 -16.46
C GLY A 98 10.58 -7.02 -15.73
N ALA A 99 9.64 -6.33 -16.38
CA ALA A 99 8.31 -6.05 -15.81
C ALA A 99 7.48 -7.33 -15.61
N ILE A 100 7.53 -8.27 -16.56
CA ILE A 100 6.90 -9.60 -16.40
C ILE A 100 7.53 -10.35 -15.22
N ALA A 101 8.85 -10.40 -15.14
CA ALA A 101 9.55 -11.06 -14.04
C ALA A 101 9.18 -10.46 -12.69
N ALA A 102 9.19 -9.13 -12.60
CA ALA A 102 8.84 -8.39 -11.39
C ALA A 102 7.37 -8.61 -10.98
N CYS A 103 6.43 -8.62 -11.94
CA CYS A 103 5.03 -8.91 -11.63
C CYS A 103 4.84 -10.35 -11.10
N VAL A 104 5.43 -11.34 -11.77
CA VAL A 104 5.35 -12.75 -11.33
C VAL A 104 5.94 -12.91 -9.92
N GLN A 105 7.05 -12.22 -9.62
CA GLN A 105 7.67 -12.22 -8.30
C GLN A 105 6.79 -11.55 -7.24
N PHE A 106 6.26 -10.37 -7.52
CA PHE A 106 5.51 -9.56 -6.56
C PHE A 106 4.12 -10.15 -6.27
N ALA A 107 3.30 -10.30 -7.30
CA ALA A 107 1.90 -10.72 -7.15
C ALA A 107 1.81 -12.17 -6.65
N GLY A 108 2.77 -13.01 -7.03
CA GLY A 108 2.90 -14.38 -6.53
C GLY A 108 3.38 -14.46 -5.08
N GLY A 109 4.34 -13.61 -4.70
CA GLY A 109 4.86 -13.54 -3.32
C GLY A 109 3.79 -13.15 -2.32
N CYS A 110 2.93 -12.21 -2.70
CA CYS A 110 1.92 -11.61 -1.83
C CYS A 110 0.93 -12.63 -1.23
N ARG A 111 0.31 -13.47 -2.07
CA ARG A 111 -0.64 -14.50 -1.62
C ARG A 111 0.02 -15.56 -0.74
N ALA A 112 1.27 -15.90 -1.03
CA ALA A 112 2.00 -16.89 -0.26
C ALA A 112 2.43 -16.35 1.13
N GLU A 113 2.68 -15.05 1.24
CA GLU A 113 2.88 -14.36 2.52
C GLU A 113 1.60 -14.27 3.34
N GLN A 114 0.45 -14.01 2.70
CA GLN A 114 -0.85 -14.05 3.38
C GLN A 114 -1.16 -15.44 3.94
N ALA A 115 -0.90 -16.50 3.16
CA ALA A 115 -1.05 -17.88 3.63
C ALA A 115 -0.08 -18.22 4.78
N LEU A 116 1.15 -17.70 4.73
CA LEU A 116 2.08 -17.78 5.86
C LEU A 116 1.54 -17.05 7.09
N GLY A 117 0.86 -15.91 6.92
CA GLY A 117 0.16 -15.21 8.00
C GLY A 117 -1.03 -15.95 8.59
N VAL A 118 -1.55 -17.00 7.93
CA VAL A 118 -2.52 -17.93 8.52
C VAL A 118 -1.80 -19.01 9.35
N ALA A 119 -0.70 -19.56 8.85
CA ALA A 119 0.05 -20.60 9.56
C ALA A 119 0.94 -20.10 10.70
N LEU A 120 1.35 -18.82 10.65
CA LEU A 120 2.05 -18.10 11.70
C LEU A 120 1.30 -16.78 11.99
N PRO A 121 0.18 -16.80 12.73
CA PRO A 121 -0.70 -15.65 12.93
C PRO A 121 -0.01 -14.36 13.38
N ARG A 122 0.97 -14.48 14.29
CA ARG A 122 1.72 -13.35 14.87
C ARG A 122 2.83 -12.82 13.97
N ILE A 123 2.97 -13.32 12.73
CA ILE A 123 4.11 -12.94 11.87
C ILE A 123 4.22 -11.42 11.64
N GLY A 124 3.09 -10.70 11.61
CA GLY A 124 3.06 -9.24 11.49
C GLY A 124 3.72 -8.51 12.67
N ASP A 125 3.59 -9.06 13.89
CA ASP A 125 4.24 -8.54 15.11
C ASP A 125 5.72 -8.93 15.18
N LEU A 126 6.02 -10.13 14.69
CA LEU A 126 7.33 -10.76 14.83
C LEU A 126 8.38 -10.21 13.85
N LEU A 127 7.98 -9.94 12.60
CA LEU A 127 8.91 -9.47 11.58
C LEU A 127 9.55 -8.13 11.95
N PRO A 128 8.82 -7.10 12.42
CA PRO A 128 9.41 -5.85 12.92
C PRO A 128 10.52 -6.02 13.95
N ALA A 129 10.45 -7.07 14.79
CA ALA A 129 11.47 -7.31 15.81
C ALA A 129 12.79 -7.81 15.21
N VAL A 130 12.76 -8.48 14.06
CA VAL A 130 13.94 -9.12 13.44
C VAL A 130 14.33 -8.55 12.08
N LEU A 131 13.49 -7.70 11.50
CA LEU A 131 13.69 -7.05 10.21
C LEU A 131 13.47 -5.55 10.33
N ASN A 132 14.29 -4.79 9.62
CA ASN A 132 13.90 -3.44 9.25
C ASN A 132 12.79 -3.58 8.19
N ILE A 133 11.58 -3.15 8.51
CA ILE A 133 10.35 -3.28 7.67
C ILE A 133 10.48 -2.53 6.33
N GLU A 134 11.62 -1.89 6.06
CA GLU A 134 11.94 -1.21 4.80
C GLU A 134 12.39 -2.19 3.67
N GLU A 135 12.60 -3.50 3.92
CA GLU A 135 13.21 -4.45 2.94
C GLU A 135 12.28 -5.54 2.34
N ILE A 136 11.04 -5.70 2.80
CA ILE A 136 10.11 -6.72 2.26
C ILE A 136 8.82 -6.03 1.82
N GLY A 137 8.38 -6.26 0.58
CA GLY A 137 7.05 -5.83 0.13
C GLY A 137 5.99 -6.53 0.97
N VAL A 138 5.40 -5.83 1.94
CA VAL A 138 4.64 -6.46 3.02
C VAL A 138 3.22 -6.76 2.56
N CYS A 139 2.99 -8.00 2.13
CA CYS A 139 1.65 -8.60 2.04
C CYS A 139 1.29 -9.41 3.30
N VAL A 140 2.13 -9.31 4.31
CA VAL A 140 1.94 -9.94 5.61
C VAL A 140 0.89 -9.14 6.39
N PRO A 141 -0.02 -9.81 7.13
CA PRO A 141 -1.02 -9.14 7.94
C PRO A 141 -0.40 -8.15 8.93
N SER A 142 -1.11 -7.06 9.21
CA SER A 142 -0.69 -6.04 10.19
C SER A 142 -0.46 -6.64 11.58
N PRO A 143 0.42 -6.02 12.41
CA PRO A 143 0.65 -6.44 13.78
C PRO A 143 -0.66 -6.52 14.58
N SER A 144 -0.79 -7.57 15.39
CA SER A 144 -1.98 -7.95 16.15
C SER A 144 -1.83 -7.79 17.67
N GLY A 145 -0.64 -7.47 18.22
CA GLY A 145 -0.48 -7.33 19.67
C GLY A 145 0.94 -7.13 20.20
N ASP A 146 1.11 -7.34 21.51
CA ASP A 146 2.40 -7.21 22.21
C ASP A 146 3.41 -8.33 21.82
N LEU A 147 4.67 -8.16 22.23
CA LEU A 147 5.73 -9.15 22.05
C LEU A 147 5.88 -10.09 23.27
N ASP A 148 4.82 -10.27 24.05
CA ASP A 148 4.83 -11.17 25.19
C ASP A 148 4.63 -12.63 24.75
N GLY A 149 5.23 -13.50 25.55
CA GLY A 149 5.18 -14.94 25.37
C GLY A 149 4.39 -15.59 26.49
N LEU A 150 4.10 -16.87 26.32
CA LEU A 150 3.48 -17.68 27.36
C LEU A 150 4.35 -17.75 28.62
N ALA A 151 3.74 -17.51 29.79
CA ALA A 151 4.42 -17.59 31.08
C ALA A 151 4.83 -19.03 31.45
N ASP A 152 4.05 -20.04 31.04
CA ASP A 152 4.39 -21.45 31.26
C ASP A 152 5.43 -21.91 30.22
N PRO A 153 6.66 -22.29 30.65
CA PRO A 153 7.74 -22.68 29.74
C PRO A 153 7.43 -23.96 28.95
N LYS A 154 6.62 -24.88 29.49
CA LYS A 154 6.22 -26.10 28.75
C LYS A 154 5.26 -25.74 27.63
N GLN A 155 4.28 -24.88 27.91
CA GLN A 155 3.36 -24.39 26.89
C GLN A 155 4.07 -23.53 25.85
N ALA A 156 5.05 -22.71 26.26
CA ALA A 156 5.87 -21.92 25.36
C ALA A 156 6.67 -22.80 24.38
N GLN A 157 7.30 -23.88 24.85
CA GLN A 157 7.98 -24.84 23.98
C GLN A 157 7.03 -25.58 23.04
N LEU A 158 5.85 -25.95 23.52
CA LEU A 158 4.81 -26.56 22.69
C LEU A 158 4.32 -25.59 21.61
N ALA A 159 4.09 -24.31 21.95
CA ALA A 159 3.71 -23.27 20.99
C ALA A 159 4.75 -23.08 19.88
N VAL A 160 6.05 -23.08 20.22
CA VAL A 160 7.13 -23.03 19.22
C VAL A 160 7.08 -24.25 18.29
N ARG A 161 6.88 -25.46 18.84
CA ARG A 161 6.75 -26.68 18.02
C ARG A 161 5.52 -26.64 17.13
N CYS A 162 4.39 -26.15 17.65
CA CYS A 162 3.15 -26.00 16.88
C CYS A 162 3.37 -25.08 15.68
N GLN A 163 3.93 -23.88 15.90
CA GLN A 163 4.21 -22.92 14.81
C GLN A 163 5.19 -23.47 13.77
N GLN A 164 6.26 -24.13 14.21
CA GLN A 164 7.19 -24.80 13.28
C GLN A 164 6.50 -25.89 12.47
N GLY A 165 5.57 -26.63 13.08
CA GLY A 165 4.79 -27.68 12.43
C GLY A 165 3.79 -27.15 11.41
N THR A 166 3.06 -26.08 11.74
CA THR A 166 2.07 -25.46 10.85
C THR A 166 2.72 -24.83 9.62
N THR A 167 3.76 -24.01 9.80
CA THR A 167 4.43 -23.35 8.67
C THR A 167 5.17 -24.36 7.79
N ALA A 168 5.84 -25.35 8.37
CA ALA A 168 6.53 -26.38 7.60
C ALA A 168 5.53 -27.21 6.79
N ALA A 169 4.42 -27.65 7.39
CA ALA A 169 3.40 -28.44 6.70
C ALA A 169 2.76 -27.64 5.56
N GLY A 170 2.39 -26.38 5.80
CA GLY A 170 1.87 -25.47 4.77
C GLY A 170 2.84 -25.26 3.62
N ARG A 171 4.11 -24.96 3.90
CA ARG A 171 5.17 -24.84 2.88
C ARG A 171 5.36 -26.14 2.09
N HIS A 172 5.30 -27.31 2.74
CA HIS A 172 5.41 -28.59 2.04
C HIS A 172 4.25 -28.81 1.07
N LEU A 173 3.01 -28.49 1.47
CA LEU A 173 1.85 -28.53 0.59
C LEU A 173 2.02 -27.57 -0.60
N LEU A 174 2.40 -26.31 -0.34
CA LEU A 174 2.66 -25.29 -1.36
C LEU A 174 3.61 -25.79 -2.44
N MET A 175 4.77 -26.33 -2.03
CA MET A 175 5.78 -26.82 -2.96
C MET A 175 5.33 -28.07 -3.73
N GLN A 176 4.57 -28.97 -3.10
CA GLN A 176 4.01 -30.14 -3.77
C GLN A 176 2.97 -29.76 -4.83
N ARG A 177 2.07 -28.81 -4.52
CA ARG A 177 1.07 -28.30 -5.46
C ARG A 177 1.72 -27.64 -6.68
N ILE A 178 2.67 -26.71 -6.45
CA ILE A 178 3.40 -26.04 -7.54
C ILE A 178 4.14 -27.05 -8.42
N ALA A 179 4.80 -28.04 -7.81
CA ALA A 179 5.52 -29.07 -8.55
C ALA A 179 4.59 -29.95 -9.39
N ALA A 180 3.44 -30.36 -8.85
CA ALA A 180 2.44 -31.14 -9.57
C ALA A 180 1.85 -30.36 -10.74
N ALA A 181 1.47 -29.11 -10.52
CA ALA A 181 0.93 -28.22 -11.54
C ALA A 181 1.92 -28.00 -12.68
N ARG A 182 3.17 -27.65 -12.37
CA ARG A 182 4.23 -27.50 -13.37
C ARG A 182 4.42 -28.76 -14.20
N GLN A 183 4.58 -29.92 -13.56
CA GLN A 183 4.79 -31.19 -14.27
C GLN A 183 3.60 -31.56 -15.15
N CYS A 184 2.38 -31.20 -14.75
CA CYS A 184 1.20 -31.37 -15.58
C CYS A 184 1.25 -30.46 -16.81
N VAL A 185 1.39 -29.15 -16.61
CA VAL A 185 1.32 -28.15 -17.70
C VAL A 185 2.47 -28.36 -18.70
N ASP A 186 3.69 -28.60 -18.21
CA ASP A 186 4.85 -28.88 -19.07
C ASP A 186 4.58 -30.10 -19.98
N GLY A 187 3.94 -31.14 -19.45
CA GLY A 187 3.58 -32.33 -20.21
C GLY A 187 2.51 -32.08 -21.27
N LEU A 188 1.47 -31.32 -20.94
CA LEU A 188 0.39 -30.96 -21.87
C LEU A 188 0.89 -30.04 -22.98
N LEU A 189 1.66 -29.01 -22.61
CA LEU A 189 2.24 -28.06 -23.55
C LEU A 189 3.22 -28.75 -24.51
N ALA A 190 4.11 -29.61 -24.00
CA ALA A 190 5.00 -30.40 -24.84
C ALA A 190 4.23 -31.31 -25.80
N CYS A 191 3.12 -31.90 -25.36
CA CYS A 191 2.26 -32.71 -26.23
C CYS A 191 1.67 -31.87 -27.37
N ARG A 192 1.08 -30.70 -27.04
CA ARG A 192 0.52 -29.75 -28.01
C ARG A 192 1.56 -29.26 -29.02
N LEU A 193 2.71 -28.78 -28.55
CA LEU A 193 3.75 -28.19 -29.39
C LEU A 193 4.47 -29.22 -30.27
N SER A 194 4.45 -30.50 -29.90
CA SER A 194 5.01 -31.59 -30.71
C SER A 194 4.13 -32.02 -31.90
N GLY A 195 2.97 -31.39 -32.11
CA GLY A 195 2.06 -31.70 -33.21
C GLY A 195 1.37 -33.08 -33.09
N ARG A 196 1.41 -33.69 -31.90
CA ARG A 196 0.77 -34.99 -31.64
C ARG A 196 -0.75 -34.87 -31.69
N SER A 197 -1.43 -35.97 -32.02
CA SER A 197 -2.89 -36.01 -32.03
C SER A 197 -3.46 -35.82 -30.62
N LEU A 198 -4.67 -35.28 -30.55
CA LEU A 198 -5.40 -35.05 -29.29
C LEU A 198 -5.51 -36.34 -28.45
N VAL A 199 -5.65 -37.50 -29.10
CA VAL A 199 -5.72 -38.83 -28.47
C VAL A 199 -4.43 -39.21 -27.72
N VAL A 200 -3.26 -38.74 -28.18
CA VAL A 200 -2.01 -38.96 -27.44
C VAL A 200 -1.95 -38.03 -26.22
N CYS A 201 -2.47 -36.81 -26.36
CA CYS A 201 -2.48 -35.83 -25.28
C CYS A 201 -3.50 -36.15 -24.18
N THR A 202 -4.60 -36.87 -24.46
CA THR A 202 -5.53 -37.33 -23.41
C THR A 202 -4.87 -38.28 -22.40
N LYS A 203 -3.89 -39.10 -22.81
CA LYS A 203 -3.11 -39.94 -21.88
C LYS A 203 -2.17 -39.12 -20.98
N VAL A 204 -1.75 -37.94 -21.44
CA VAL A 204 -0.97 -37.01 -20.62
C VAL A 204 -1.91 -36.30 -19.65
N ALA A 205 -3.09 -35.88 -20.13
CA ALA A 205 -4.15 -35.28 -19.32
C ALA A 205 -4.61 -36.19 -18.17
N ALA A 206 -4.89 -37.47 -18.43
CA ALA A 206 -5.27 -38.42 -17.37
C ALA A 206 -4.20 -38.57 -16.28
N ARG A 207 -2.91 -38.55 -16.66
CA ARG A 207 -1.79 -38.56 -15.69
C ARG A 207 -1.67 -37.25 -14.92
N CYS A 208 -2.00 -36.13 -15.55
CA CYS A 208 -2.09 -34.84 -14.88
C CYS A 208 -3.20 -34.85 -13.82
N GLU A 209 -4.42 -35.23 -14.21
CA GLU A 209 -5.57 -35.29 -13.32
C GLU A 209 -5.29 -36.18 -12.09
N GLN A 210 -4.72 -37.37 -12.31
CA GLN A 210 -4.33 -38.26 -11.21
C GLN A 210 -3.32 -37.62 -10.25
N ARG A 211 -2.37 -36.83 -10.76
CA ARG A 211 -1.35 -36.15 -9.94
C ARG A 211 -1.94 -35.01 -9.13
N LEU A 212 -2.86 -34.25 -9.72
CA LEU A 212 -3.57 -33.18 -9.01
C LEU A 212 -4.49 -33.78 -7.94
N ALA A 213 -5.28 -34.80 -8.27
CA ALA A 213 -6.16 -35.49 -7.32
C ALA A 213 -5.39 -36.09 -6.12
N ALA A 214 -4.15 -36.56 -6.32
CA ALA A 214 -3.32 -37.10 -5.24
C ALA A 214 -2.86 -36.06 -4.21
N LEU A 215 -3.02 -34.76 -4.47
CA LEU A 215 -2.73 -33.69 -3.51
C LEU A 215 -3.84 -33.59 -2.46
N ASP A 216 -5.09 -33.77 -2.88
CA ASP A 216 -6.28 -33.57 -2.05
C ASP A 216 -6.85 -34.87 -1.50
N GLN A 217 -6.97 -35.89 -2.35
CA GLN A 217 -7.80 -37.05 -2.08
C GLN A 217 -7.02 -38.25 -1.51
N GLY A 218 -7.60 -38.86 -0.49
CA GLY A 218 -7.13 -40.11 0.11
C GLY A 218 -6.19 -39.95 1.31
N PRO A 219 -5.95 -41.05 2.06
CA PRO A 219 -5.24 -41.00 3.34
C PRO A 219 -3.75 -40.67 3.22
N LYS A 220 -3.19 -40.74 2.01
CA LYS A 220 -1.79 -40.41 1.72
C LYS A 220 -1.64 -39.09 0.96
N SER A 221 -2.72 -38.33 0.82
CA SER A 221 -2.72 -37.04 0.11
C SER A 221 -1.82 -36.02 0.82
N ALA A 222 -1.43 -34.98 0.08
CA ALA A 222 -0.64 -33.90 0.64
C ALA A 222 -1.41 -33.19 1.77
N VAL A 223 -2.72 -32.98 1.59
CA VAL A 223 -3.62 -32.39 2.59
C VAL A 223 -3.75 -33.29 3.83
N ALA A 224 -3.91 -34.60 3.67
CA ALA A 224 -3.98 -35.54 4.80
C ALA A 224 -2.67 -35.58 5.61
N LYS A 225 -1.52 -35.52 4.93
CA LYS A 225 -0.19 -35.44 5.57
C LYS A 225 -0.02 -34.12 6.33
N LEU A 226 -0.51 -33.01 5.78
CA LEU A 226 -0.51 -31.71 6.45
C LEU A 226 -1.32 -31.78 7.76
N ALA A 227 -2.56 -32.27 7.70
CA ALA A 227 -3.40 -32.41 8.89
C ALA A 227 -2.75 -33.30 9.96
N THR A 228 -2.15 -34.42 9.55
CA THR A 228 -1.40 -35.31 10.47
C THR A 228 -0.17 -34.62 11.08
N SER A 229 0.51 -33.76 10.34
CA SER A 229 1.67 -33.00 10.83
C SER A 229 1.24 -31.95 11.85
N ILE A 230 0.19 -31.18 11.55
CA ILE A 230 -0.33 -30.13 12.43
C ILE A 230 -0.93 -30.76 13.69
N GLY A 231 -1.69 -31.85 13.56
CA GLY A 231 -2.21 -32.60 14.71
C GLY A 231 -1.12 -33.05 15.68
N ARG A 232 0.01 -33.56 15.17
CA ARG A 232 1.15 -33.96 16.01
C ARG A 232 1.88 -32.77 16.64
N ALA A 233 1.93 -31.63 15.95
CA ALA A 233 2.66 -30.45 16.43
C ALA A 233 1.86 -29.64 17.45
N CYS A 234 0.54 -29.54 17.27
CA CYS A 234 -0.33 -28.64 18.02
C CYS A 234 -1.30 -29.35 18.97
N GLY A 235 -1.53 -30.66 18.82
CA GLY A 235 -2.59 -31.38 19.53
C GLY A 235 -2.47 -31.42 21.06
N SER A 236 -1.29 -31.16 21.61
CA SER A 236 -1.06 -31.08 23.07
C SER A 236 -1.20 -29.67 23.64
N LEU A 237 -1.44 -28.64 22.84
CA LEU A 237 -1.61 -27.28 23.36
C LEU A 237 -3.01 -27.08 23.95
N PRO A 238 -3.12 -26.46 25.13
CA PRO A 238 -4.40 -26.02 25.65
C PRO A 238 -4.95 -24.84 24.84
N ALA A 239 -6.27 -24.69 24.80
CA ALA A 239 -6.94 -23.65 23.99
C ALA A 239 -6.42 -22.22 24.22
N PRO A 240 -6.13 -21.75 25.46
CA PRO A 240 -5.57 -20.41 25.66
C PRO A 240 -4.20 -20.22 25.01
N ALA A 241 -3.34 -21.24 25.01
CA ALA A 241 -2.04 -21.18 24.35
C ALA A 241 -2.13 -21.29 22.83
N LEU A 242 -3.16 -21.98 22.33
CA LEU A 242 -3.39 -22.16 20.90
C LEU A 242 -4.06 -20.92 20.27
N PHE A 243 -5.06 -20.36 20.92
CA PHE A 243 -5.86 -19.27 20.35
C PHE A 243 -5.46 -17.88 20.87
N GLY A 244 -4.91 -17.79 22.08
CA GLY A 244 -4.60 -16.52 22.73
C GLY A 244 -3.48 -15.72 22.05
N ALA A 245 -3.53 -14.40 22.20
CA ALA A 245 -2.59 -13.44 21.59
C ALA A 245 -1.14 -13.64 22.04
N THR A 246 -0.90 -14.04 23.29
CA THR A 246 0.44 -14.30 23.83
C THR A 246 0.98 -15.69 23.43
N GLY A 247 0.11 -16.59 22.98
CA GLY A 247 0.47 -17.93 22.49
C GLY A 247 0.68 -17.94 20.97
N THR A 248 0.01 -18.87 20.28
CA THR A 248 0.12 -18.96 18.81
C THR A 248 -0.76 -17.96 18.04
N GLY A 249 -1.77 -17.36 18.68
CA GLY A 249 -2.55 -16.25 18.11
C GLY A 249 -3.59 -16.63 17.05
N PHE A 250 -4.06 -17.90 16.99
CA PHE A 250 -4.99 -18.32 15.94
C PHE A 250 -6.33 -17.56 15.94
N THR A 251 -6.72 -16.91 17.04
CA THR A 251 -7.91 -16.03 17.06
C THR A 251 -7.79 -14.89 16.04
N ALA A 252 -6.59 -14.34 15.84
CA ALA A 252 -6.35 -13.19 14.94
C ALA A 252 -6.53 -13.53 13.45
N VAL A 253 -6.70 -14.83 13.12
CA VAL A 253 -6.92 -15.30 11.74
C VAL A 253 -8.29 -15.92 11.54
N ALA A 254 -9.19 -15.85 12.54
CA ALA A 254 -10.52 -16.46 12.47
C ALA A 254 -11.34 -15.93 11.28
N GLU A 255 -11.38 -14.61 11.07
CA GLU A 255 -12.08 -14.00 9.92
C GLU A 255 -11.50 -14.44 8.57
N ARG A 256 -10.17 -14.54 8.48
CA ARG A 256 -9.49 -15.04 7.27
C ARG A 256 -9.79 -16.51 7.02
N CYS A 257 -9.89 -17.32 8.08
CA CYS A 257 -10.32 -18.71 7.98
C CYS A 257 -11.80 -18.84 7.60
N ALA A 258 -12.67 -17.94 8.10
CA ALA A 258 -14.08 -17.90 7.73
C ALA A 258 -14.27 -17.59 6.24
N ALA A 259 -13.48 -16.64 5.69
CA ALA A 259 -13.42 -16.38 4.25
C ALA A 259 -12.96 -17.60 3.43
N LEU A 260 -12.14 -18.47 4.05
CA LEU A 260 -11.74 -19.77 3.50
C LEU A 260 -12.75 -20.88 3.79
N GLY A 261 -13.98 -20.57 4.23
CA GLY A 261 -15.03 -21.54 4.53
C GLY A 261 -14.77 -22.40 5.77
N VAL A 262 -13.98 -21.90 6.72
CA VAL A 262 -13.66 -22.56 7.99
C VAL A 262 -14.10 -21.66 9.14
N ASP A 263 -15.31 -21.88 9.62
CA ASP A 263 -15.91 -21.19 10.77
C ASP A 263 -16.76 -22.19 11.58
N PRO A 264 -16.62 -22.29 12.91
CA PRO A 264 -15.66 -21.58 13.76
C PRO A 264 -14.27 -22.20 13.75
N LEU A 265 -13.24 -21.36 13.90
CA LEU A 265 -11.86 -21.80 14.13
C LEU A 265 -11.65 -22.24 15.58
N SER A 266 -12.18 -23.42 15.93
CA SER A 266 -12.34 -23.86 17.33
C SER A 266 -11.37 -24.95 17.79
N ASP A 267 -10.75 -25.68 16.85
CA ASP A 267 -9.85 -26.78 17.17
C ASP A 267 -8.69 -26.94 16.16
N VAL A 268 -7.81 -27.90 16.42
CA VAL A 268 -6.63 -28.20 15.58
C VAL A 268 -7.03 -28.74 14.20
N GLY A 269 -8.20 -29.38 14.07
CA GLY A 269 -8.75 -29.82 12.80
C GLY A 269 -9.19 -28.64 11.92
N ALA A 270 -9.87 -27.67 12.52
CA ALA A 270 -10.24 -26.42 11.88
C ALA A 270 -8.98 -25.64 11.44
N ILE A 271 -7.97 -25.53 12.31
CA ILE A 271 -6.67 -24.92 11.95
C ILE A 271 -6.02 -25.65 10.76
N SER A 272 -6.00 -26.98 10.80
CA SER A 272 -5.41 -27.78 9.71
C SER A 272 -6.12 -27.55 8.38
N THR A 273 -7.45 -27.46 8.39
CA THR A 273 -8.27 -27.21 7.21
C THR A 273 -8.04 -25.79 6.68
N CYS A 274 -8.01 -24.79 7.56
CA CYS A 274 -7.75 -23.41 7.18
C CYS A 274 -6.35 -23.24 6.57
N VAL A 275 -5.31 -23.80 7.20
CA VAL A 275 -3.94 -23.77 6.66
C VAL A 275 -3.86 -24.51 5.31
N ALA A 276 -4.52 -25.65 5.17
CA ALA A 276 -4.54 -26.39 3.91
C ALA A 276 -5.16 -25.57 2.76
N ARG A 277 -6.31 -24.92 3.02
CA ARG A 277 -6.99 -24.05 2.04
C ARG A 277 -6.17 -22.80 1.74
N ALA A 278 -5.64 -22.11 2.75
CA ALA A 278 -4.83 -20.91 2.55
C ALA A 278 -3.61 -21.18 1.64
N TYR A 279 -2.85 -22.24 1.91
CA TYR A 279 -1.72 -22.63 1.07
C TYR A 279 -2.14 -23.26 -0.26
N GLY A 280 -3.30 -23.90 -0.32
CA GLY A 280 -3.93 -24.33 -1.57
C GLY A 280 -4.16 -23.16 -2.50
N CYS A 281 -4.94 -22.18 -2.06
CA CYS A 281 -5.23 -20.96 -2.82
C CYS A 281 -3.94 -20.23 -3.22
N ALA A 282 -2.98 -20.09 -2.30
CA ALA A 282 -1.70 -19.45 -2.61
C ALA A 282 -0.92 -20.20 -3.71
N ALA A 283 -0.93 -21.54 -3.71
CA ALA A 283 -0.31 -22.34 -4.76
C ALA A 283 -1.00 -22.14 -6.11
N THR A 284 -2.33 -22.17 -6.12
CA THR A 284 -3.14 -21.95 -7.32
C THR A 284 -2.84 -20.59 -7.93
N ALA A 285 -2.85 -19.56 -7.09
CA ALA A 285 -2.62 -18.18 -7.49
C ALA A 285 -1.18 -17.94 -7.99
N LEU A 286 -0.18 -18.65 -7.42
CA LEU A 286 1.20 -18.64 -7.91
C LEU A 286 1.34 -19.31 -9.28
N VAL A 287 0.70 -20.46 -9.47
CA VAL A 287 0.75 -21.20 -10.74
C VAL A 287 0.06 -20.41 -11.85
N ARG A 288 -1.13 -19.86 -11.62
CA ARG A 288 -1.84 -19.00 -12.58
C ARG A 288 -1.02 -17.78 -13.00
N ARG A 289 -0.27 -17.18 -12.06
CA ARG A 289 0.64 -16.06 -12.35
C ARG A 289 1.88 -16.48 -13.15
N ALA A 290 2.46 -17.63 -12.84
CA ALA A 290 3.62 -18.14 -13.58
C ALA A 290 3.26 -18.72 -14.96
N LEU A 291 2.02 -19.19 -15.12
CA LEU A 291 1.50 -19.87 -16.30
C LEU A 291 0.07 -19.34 -16.60
N PRO A 292 -0.06 -18.18 -17.25
CA PRO A 292 -1.37 -17.52 -17.46
C PRO A 292 -2.39 -18.33 -18.27
N LEU A 293 -1.92 -19.34 -19.02
CA LEU A 293 -2.76 -20.25 -19.81
C LEU A 293 -3.05 -21.59 -19.13
N VAL A 294 -2.72 -21.75 -17.85
CA VAL A 294 -2.89 -23.02 -17.14
C VAL A 294 -4.33 -23.51 -17.21
N ASP A 295 -5.32 -22.64 -16.96
CA ASP A 295 -6.74 -23.01 -16.97
C ASP A 295 -7.22 -23.32 -18.40
N ASP A 296 -6.77 -22.58 -19.41
CA ASP A 296 -7.12 -22.85 -20.81
C ASP A 296 -6.57 -24.19 -21.30
N GLU A 297 -5.33 -24.54 -20.93
CA GLU A 297 -4.70 -25.79 -21.32
C GLU A 297 -5.34 -27.00 -20.64
N LEU A 298 -5.72 -26.86 -19.36
CA LEU A 298 -6.39 -27.91 -18.61
C LEU A 298 -7.84 -28.08 -19.04
N GLY A 299 -8.54 -26.97 -19.28
CA GLY A 299 -9.95 -26.95 -19.70
C GLY A 299 -10.21 -27.68 -21.01
N ARG A 300 -9.23 -27.74 -21.94
CA ARG A 300 -9.31 -28.53 -23.17
C ARG A 300 -9.52 -30.03 -22.94
N PHE A 301 -9.16 -30.51 -21.76
CA PHE A 301 -9.30 -31.90 -21.35
C PHE A 301 -10.34 -32.09 -20.25
N GLY A 302 -11.12 -31.04 -19.93
CA GLY A 302 -12.10 -31.07 -18.83
C GLY A 302 -11.44 -31.15 -17.45
N ILE A 303 -10.16 -30.80 -17.33
CA ILE A 303 -9.46 -30.75 -16.05
C ILE A 303 -9.57 -29.34 -15.52
N THR A 304 -9.93 -29.20 -14.25
CA THR A 304 -9.94 -27.90 -13.57
C THR A 304 -8.82 -27.85 -12.53
N PHE A 305 -8.21 -26.68 -12.40
CA PHE A 305 -7.11 -26.45 -11.49
C PHE A 305 -7.62 -25.76 -10.23
N ASP A 306 -7.81 -26.54 -9.16
CA ASP A 306 -8.33 -26.09 -7.87
C ASP A 306 -9.59 -25.21 -8.01
N ASP A 307 -10.75 -25.83 -8.26
CA ASP A 307 -12.08 -25.19 -8.17
C ASP A 307 -12.54 -25.02 -6.71
N ASP A 308 -11.61 -24.76 -5.78
CA ASP A 308 -12.04 -24.44 -4.43
C ASP A 308 -12.75 -23.07 -4.49
N PRO A 309 -14.07 -22.99 -4.22
CA PRO A 309 -14.84 -21.76 -4.36
C PRO A 309 -14.35 -20.66 -3.41
N PHE A 310 -13.61 -21.04 -2.37
CA PHE A 310 -13.00 -20.13 -1.41
C PHE A 310 -11.65 -19.56 -1.89
N CYS A 311 -11.08 -20.10 -2.96
CA CYS A 311 -9.86 -19.61 -3.60
C CYS A 311 -10.10 -18.61 -4.73
N ALA A 312 -11.38 -18.28 -5.01
CA ALA A 312 -11.69 -17.17 -5.89
C ALA A 312 -11.00 -15.91 -5.38
N GLU A 313 -10.44 -15.10 -6.29
CA GLU A 313 -9.94 -13.79 -5.91
C GLU A 313 -11.12 -13.03 -5.33
N VAL A 314 -11.13 -12.82 -4.01
CA VAL A 314 -11.95 -11.80 -3.39
C VAL A 314 -11.45 -10.49 -3.99
N ALA A 315 -12.05 -10.09 -5.11
CA ALA A 315 -12.08 -8.70 -5.50
C ALA A 315 -12.50 -7.93 -4.24
N PRO A 316 -11.87 -6.79 -3.90
CA PRO A 316 -12.42 -5.94 -2.86
C PRO A 316 -13.89 -5.75 -3.19
N THR A 317 -14.76 -6.27 -2.33
CA THR A 317 -16.19 -6.24 -2.57
C THR A 317 -16.57 -4.78 -2.77
N PRO A 318 -17.28 -4.39 -3.84
CA PRO A 318 -17.80 -3.05 -3.95
C PRO A 318 -18.74 -2.87 -2.77
N THR A 319 -18.33 -2.04 -1.80
CA THR A 319 -19.23 -1.57 -0.75
C THR A 319 -20.47 -1.05 -1.45
N ALA A 320 -21.61 -1.61 -1.06
CA ALA A 320 -22.91 -1.36 -1.65
C ALA A 320 -23.09 0.11 -2.03
N THR A 321 -23.47 0.33 -3.29
CA THR A 321 -24.03 1.60 -3.74
C THR A 321 -25.25 1.89 -2.88
N ILE A 322 -25.10 2.71 -1.84
CA ILE A 322 -26.24 3.32 -1.18
C ILE A 322 -26.84 4.27 -2.22
N THR A 323 -27.95 3.83 -2.78
CA THR A 323 -28.80 4.67 -3.61
C THR A 323 -29.28 5.80 -2.71
N ALA A 324 -28.80 7.01 -2.96
CA ALA A 324 -29.32 8.21 -2.33
C ALA A 324 -30.79 8.36 -2.73
N SER A 325 -31.70 7.98 -1.84
CA SER A 325 -33.10 8.39 -1.90
C SER A 325 -33.36 9.20 -0.63
N GLY A 326 -33.43 10.51 -0.81
CA GLY A 326 -33.55 11.48 0.26
C GLY A 326 -33.57 12.91 -0.28
N THR A 327 -34.47 13.19 -1.21
CA THR A 327 -34.80 14.57 -1.59
C THR A 327 -35.70 15.16 -0.48
N PRO A 328 -35.36 16.32 0.13
CA PRO A 328 -36.20 16.93 1.15
C PRO A 328 -37.46 17.53 0.51
N THR A 329 -38.62 17.12 1.02
CA THR A 329 -39.94 17.63 0.62
C THR A 329 -40.19 18.98 1.30
N LEU A 330 -40.29 20.05 0.51
CA LEU A 330 -40.85 21.33 0.93
C LEU A 330 -42.38 21.22 1.01
N VAL A 331 -42.92 21.69 2.13
CA VAL A 331 -44.35 21.78 2.42
C VAL A 331 -44.98 22.88 1.56
N ALA A 332 -46.02 22.53 0.79
CA ALA A 332 -47.02 23.48 0.31
C ALA A 332 -48.40 22.80 0.29
N THR A 333 -49.40 23.51 0.79
CA THR A 333 -50.84 23.14 0.82
C THR A 333 -51.61 24.10 -0.14
N PRO A 334 -52.86 23.81 -0.54
CA PRO A 334 -53.25 22.96 -1.68
C PRO A 334 -53.96 23.72 -2.84
N GLU A 335 -54.07 23.01 -3.98
CA GLU A 335 -55.02 23.00 -5.15
C GLU A 335 -56.18 24.02 -5.27
N PRO A 336 -56.82 24.21 -6.48
CA PRO A 336 -56.97 23.23 -7.57
C PRO A 336 -56.88 23.72 -9.04
N THR A 337 -56.95 22.72 -9.92
CA THR A 337 -57.79 22.59 -11.14
C THR A 337 -57.10 22.42 -12.51
N ALA A 338 -57.45 21.26 -13.10
CA ALA A 338 -57.70 20.97 -14.53
C ALA A 338 -56.57 20.42 -15.42
N SER A 339 -56.66 19.08 -15.60
CA SER A 339 -56.84 18.35 -16.87
C SER A 339 -55.81 18.38 -18.01
N ALA A 340 -55.47 17.14 -18.39
CA ALA A 340 -55.52 16.57 -19.75
C ALA A 340 -54.21 16.40 -20.57
N THR A 341 -53.77 15.12 -20.57
CA THR A 341 -53.54 14.22 -21.73
C THR A 341 -52.31 14.33 -22.65
N SER A 342 -51.69 13.15 -22.82
CA SER A 342 -51.08 12.54 -24.03
C SER A 342 -49.72 12.99 -24.59
N ASN A 343 -48.78 12.03 -24.52
CA ASN A 343 -47.67 11.62 -25.42
C ASN A 343 -48.01 11.67 -26.95
N PRO A 344 -47.12 11.31 -27.92
CA PRO A 344 -45.64 11.19 -27.96
C PRO A 344 -44.95 11.73 -29.27
N THR A 345 -43.60 11.66 -29.30
CA THR A 345 -42.67 11.36 -30.43
C THR A 345 -42.66 12.20 -31.74
N ALA A 346 -41.47 12.72 -32.10
CA ALA A 346 -40.95 12.63 -33.48
C ALA A 346 -39.43 12.88 -33.57
N THR A 347 -38.77 11.99 -34.32
CA THR A 347 -37.38 11.97 -34.78
C THR A 347 -37.22 12.76 -36.09
N ALA A 348 -36.09 13.46 -36.31
CA ALA A 348 -35.35 13.50 -37.59
C ALA A 348 -34.10 14.42 -37.54
N THR A 349 -32.98 13.89 -38.05
CA THR A 349 -31.72 14.56 -38.48
C THR A 349 -31.77 14.73 -40.03
N PRO A 350 -30.73 15.18 -40.80
CA PRO A 350 -29.55 16.05 -40.56
C PRO A 350 -29.22 17.10 -41.69
N THR A 351 -28.10 17.84 -41.50
CA THR A 351 -27.11 18.40 -42.47
C THR A 351 -27.30 19.84 -43.07
N PRO A 352 -26.25 20.49 -43.67
CA PRO A 352 -24.93 20.88 -43.10
C PRO A 352 -24.34 22.24 -43.64
N PHE A 353 -23.05 22.49 -43.34
CA PHE A 353 -22.04 23.39 -43.95
C PHE A 353 -21.86 24.86 -43.48
N GLY A 354 -20.60 25.21 -43.18
CA GLY A 354 -20.12 26.60 -43.08
C GLY A 354 -18.75 26.75 -42.41
N THR A 355 -17.68 26.53 -43.18
CA THR A 355 -16.25 26.69 -42.85
C THR A 355 -15.76 28.15 -42.82
N GLY A 356 -14.75 28.48 -42.01
CA GLY A 356 -13.89 29.65 -42.22
C GLY A 356 -13.02 30.08 -41.02
N THR A 357 -11.70 30.16 -41.22
CA THR A 357 -10.61 30.59 -40.31
C THR A 357 -9.51 31.20 -41.22
N PRO A 358 -8.41 31.85 -40.75
CA PRO A 358 -8.20 33.03 -39.88
C PRO A 358 -7.29 34.13 -40.54
N ALA A 359 -7.03 35.25 -39.85
CA ALA A 359 -5.77 36.07 -39.86
C ALA A 359 -5.98 37.30 -38.93
N ALA A 360 -5.23 37.59 -37.87
CA ALA A 360 -3.80 37.89 -37.64
C ALA A 360 -3.49 39.42 -37.52
N THR A 361 -3.00 39.79 -36.33
CA THR A 361 -1.95 40.79 -35.99
C THR A 361 -2.27 42.31 -35.91
N ALA A 362 -2.13 42.89 -34.70
CA ALA A 362 -1.16 43.96 -34.31
C ALA A 362 -1.66 44.88 -33.15
N THR A 363 -0.82 45.04 -32.13
CA THR A 363 -0.81 45.96 -30.96
C THR A 363 -0.49 47.43 -31.35
N PRO A 364 -0.27 48.45 -30.46
CA PRO A 364 -0.59 48.67 -29.02
C PRO A 364 -1.12 50.10 -28.66
N GLN A 365 -1.62 50.36 -27.44
CA GLN A 365 -1.29 51.56 -26.60
C GLN A 365 -2.08 51.68 -25.27
N SER A 366 -1.29 51.85 -24.19
CA SER A 366 -1.42 52.68 -22.97
C SER A 366 -2.72 53.42 -22.59
N GLY A 367 -3.04 53.40 -21.28
CA GLY A 367 -3.22 54.63 -20.48
C GLY A 367 -4.58 54.88 -19.81
N GLU A 368 -4.53 54.96 -18.47
CA GLU A 368 -5.34 55.79 -17.55
C GLU A 368 -6.75 55.35 -17.08
N THR A 369 -6.84 55.23 -15.75
CA THR A 369 -8.02 55.27 -14.87
C THR A 369 -8.59 56.69 -14.81
N PRO A 370 -9.92 56.86 -14.65
CA PRO A 370 -10.40 57.36 -13.36
C PRO A 370 -11.72 56.73 -12.86
N THR A 371 -11.86 56.86 -11.54
CA THR A 371 -12.90 56.47 -10.58
C THR A 371 -14.36 56.81 -10.97
N PRO A 372 -15.36 56.16 -10.34
CA PRO A 372 -16.32 56.94 -9.57
C PRO A 372 -16.74 56.34 -8.21
N THR A 373 -16.68 57.22 -7.20
CA THR A 373 -17.73 57.61 -6.24
C THR A 373 -18.62 56.55 -5.58
N ASP A 374 -18.35 56.39 -4.27
CA ASP A 374 -19.17 55.87 -3.18
C ASP A 374 -20.53 56.60 -3.01
N THR A 375 -21.62 55.85 -2.83
CA THR A 375 -22.68 56.23 -1.87
C THR A 375 -23.48 55.01 -1.39
N GLY A 376 -23.27 54.61 -0.13
CA GLY A 376 -24.38 54.34 0.80
C GLY A 376 -24.63 52.90 1.26
N ALA A 377 -24.04 52.52 2.40
CA ALA A 377 -24.56 51.47 3.30
C ALA A 377 -25.53 52.08 4.36
N PRO A 378 -26.34 51.27 5.08
CA PRO A 378 -25.77 50.58 6.24
C PRO A 378 -26.23 49.13 6.48
N ASN A 379 -25.22 48.33 6.85
CA ASN A 379 -25.19 47.12 7.69
C ASN A 379 -25.67 45.79 7.08
N PRO A 380 -24.81 44.76 7.07
CA PRO A 380 -24.57 43.96 8.28
C PRO A 380 -23.08 43.57 8.54
N THR A 381 -22.71 43.53 9.84
CA THR A 381 -21.92 42.47 10.54
C THR A 381 -20.48 42.16 10.05
N PRO A 382 -19.49 41.93 10.94
CA PRO A 382 -18.11 42.38 10.77
C PRO A 382 -17.41 41.71 9.58
N THR A 383 -17.00 42.58 8.66
CA THR A 383 -16.22 42.34 7.46
C THR A 383 -14.85 41.75 7.80
N ALA A 384 -14.48 40.66 7.13
CA ALA A 384 -13.10 40.40 6.77
C ALA A 384 -12.58 41.61 5.97
N SER A 385 -11.54 42.27 6.47
CA SER A 385 -10.78 43.33 5.81
C SER A 385 -9.62 42.68 5.03
N PRO A 386 -9.09 43.28 3.94
CA PRO A 386 -8.67 42.56 2.74
C PRO A 386 -7.55 41.57 3.07
N ALA A 387 -7.81 40.28 2.83
CA ALA A 387 -6.73 39.33 2.64
C ALA A 387 -5.92 39.78 1.42
N GLY A 388 -4.60 39.59 1.46
CA GLY A 388 -3.72 39.74 0.32
C GLY A 388 -4.27 39.05 -0.91
N ALA A 389 -3.83 39.57 -2.05
CA ALA A 389 -4.15 38.92 -3.30
C ALA A 389 -3.28 37.67 -3.40
N CYS A 390 -3.91 36.50 -3.26
CA CYS A 390 -3.25 35.22 -3.51
C CYS A 390 -2.38 35.27 -4.78
N GLY A 391 -1.16 34.75 -4.67
CA GLY A 391 -0.15 34.70 -5.72
C GLY A 391 0.88 35.83 -5.66
N ASP A 392 1.12 36.45 -4.50
CA ASP A 392 2.13 37.49 -4.31
C ASP A 392 3.46 36.98 -3.74
N GLY A 393 3.52 35.69 -3.42
CA GLY A 393 4.67 34.97 -2.88
C GLY A 393 4.79 35.04 -1.36
N ILE A 394 3.81 35.60 -0.65
CA ILE A 394 3.82 35.82 0.80
C ILE A 394 2.58 35.18 1.40
N VAL A 395 2.75 34.12 2.19
CA VAL A 395 1.63 33.50 2.93
C VAL A 395 1.10 34.49 3.98
N GLU A 396 -0.10 35.02 3.75
CA GLU A 396 -0.78 35.96 4.63
C GLU A 396 -1.84 35.28 5.52
N PRO A 397 -2.33 35.95 6.60
CA PRO A 397 -3.39 35.40 7.44
C PRO A 397 -4.65 35.05 6.64
N GLY A 398 -4.92 33.75 6.51
CA GLY A 398 -6.06 33.21 5.75
C GLY A 398 -5.64 32.35 4.56
N GLU A 399 -4.36 32.36 4.20
CA GLU A 399 -3.77 31.52 3.16
C GLU A 399 -3.11 30.28 3.79
N GLU A 400 -3.22 29.13 3.13
CA GLU A 400 -2.51 27.90 3.50
C GLU A 400 -1.14 27.82 2.79
N CYS A 401 -1.06 28.37 1.58
CA CYS A 401 0.13 28.47 0.76
C CYS A 401 0.04 29.75 -0.09
N ASP A 402 1.18 30.26 -0.54
CA ASP A 402 1.27 31.23 -1.63
C ASP A 402 2.58 30.91 -2.37
N ASP A 403 2.46 30.59 -3.65
CA ASP A 403 3.59 30.13 -4.45
C ASP A 403 4.08 31.18 -5.46
N GLY A 404 3.57 32.40 -5.36
CA GLY A 404 3.91 33.54 -6.22
C GLY A 404 3.10 33.60 -7.52
N ASN A 405 2.04 32.81 -7.64
CA ASN A 405 1.15 32.85 -8.79
C ASN A 405 -0.29 32.35 -8.45
N THR A 406 -1.18 32.28 -9.45
CA THR A 406 -2.59 31.81 -9.29
C THR A 406 -2.94 30.69 -10.28
N VAL A 407 -1.95 29.87 -10.64
CA VAL A 407 -2.07 28.75 -11.58
C VAL A 407 -2.53 27.52 -10.82
N ALA A 408 -3.77 27.09 -11.06
CA ALA A 408 -4.24 25.82 -10.49
C ALA A 408 -3.44 24.63 -11.03
N GLY A 409 -3.22 23.63 -10.18
CA GLY A 409 -2.54 22.37 -10.48
C GLY A 409 -1.06 22.33 -10.13
N ASP A 410 -0.48 23.38 -9.53
CA ASP A 410 0.92 23.44 -9.12
C ASP A 410 1.17 23.14 -7.62
N GLY A 411 0.10 22.82 -6.90
CA GLY A 411 0.16 22.55 -5.47
C GLY A 411 -0.35 23.69 -4.61
N CYS A 412 -0.48 24.91 -5.15
CA CYS A 412 -1.15 26.02 -4.49
C CYS A 412 -2.28 26.58 -5.37
N SER A 413 -3.51 26.47 -4.89
CA SER A 413 -4.68 26.88 -5.67
C SER A 413 -4.76 28.41 -5.81
N PRO A 414 -5.55 28.94 -6.77
CA PRO A 414 -5.79 30.38 -6.90
C PRO A 414 -6.48 31.03 -5.68
N ASP A 415 -6.99 30.20 -4.76
CA ASP A 415 -7.56 30.60 -3.48
C ASP A 415 -6.57 30.41 -2.32
N CYS A 416 -5.30 30.14 -2.62
CA CYS A 416 -4.18 29.95 -1.69
C CYS A 416 -4.40 28.79 -0.70
N LEU A 417 -5.05 27.74 -1.17
CA LEU A 417 -5.23 26.46 -0.48
C LEU A 417 -4.32 25.39 -1.09
N PHE A 418 -3.81 24.45 -0.27
CA PHE A 418 -3.01 23.35 -0.79
C PHE A 418 -3.85 22.43 -1.69
N GLU A 419 -3.35 22.17 -2.89
CA GLU A 419 -3.96 21.20 -3.80
C GLU A 419 -3.42 19.78 -3.57
N LEU A 420 -2.20 19.69 -3.04
CA LEU A 420 -1.45 18.45 -2.88
C LEU A 420 -1.16 18.16 -1.41
N LEU A 421 -2.17 17.61 -0.74
CA LEU A 421 -2.05 17.08 0.61
C LEU A 421 -1.68 15.59 0.55
N ILE A 422 -0.49 15.24 0.99
CA ILE A 422 0.01 13.85 1.08
C ILE A 422 -0.56 13.22 2.35
N PRO A 423 -1.36 12.14 2.25
CA PRO A 423 -1.93 11.47 3.41
C PRO A 423 -0.88 10.97 4.40
N GLY A 424 -1.27 10.98 5.68
CA GLY A 424 -0.62 10.21 6.71
C GLY A 424 -0.59 8.71 6.39
N SER A 425 0.28 7.99 7.08
CA SER A 425 0.48 6.55 6.92
C SER A 425 0.17 5.78 8.19
N GLY A 426 -0.33 4.56 8.05
CA GLY A 426 -0.73 3.74 9.19
C GLY A 426 -2.19 3.30 9.11
N SER A 427 -3.01 3.65 10.11
CA SER A 427 -4.41 3.26 10.14
C SER A 427 -5.25 4.19 9.28
N PHE A 428 -6.00 3.64 8.33
CA PHE A 428 -6.92 4.39 7.45
C PHE A 428 -7.90 5.29 8.21
N SER A 429 -8.17 4.98 9.49
CA SER A 429 -9.05 5.78 10.36
C SER A 429 -8.46 7.12 10.77
N VAL A 430 -7.16 7.36 10.61
CA VAL A 430 -6.48 8.57 11.09
C VAL A 430 -5.53 9.20 10.08
N ASN A 431 -5.37 8.62 8.89
CA ASN A 431 -4.43 9.09 7.86
C ASN A 431 -4.73 10.50 7.29
N CYS A 432 -5.86 11.12 7.67
CA CYS A 432 -6.18 12.49 7.31
C CYS A 432 -5.87 13.49 8.44
N VAL A 433 -5.48 13.01 9.62
CA VAL A 433 -5.34 13.88 10.80
C VAL A 433 -4.10 14.75 10.69
N ALA A 434 -3.01 14.21 10.15
CA ALA A 434 -1.91 15.00 9.62
C ALA A 434 -1.66 14.62 8.17
N GLU A 435 -1.47 15.65 7.36
CA GLU A 435 -1.12 15.55 5.95
C GLU A 435 0.03 16.50 5.66
N ILE A 436 0.82 16.18 4.63
CA ILE A 436 1.91 17.06 4.20
C ILE A 436 1.44 17.81 2.96
N GLY A 437 1.26 19.13 3.09
CA GLY A 437 1.07 20.02 1.95
C GLY A 437 2.36 20.11 1.14
N LEU A 438 2.27 19.94 -0.17
CA LEU A 438 3.37 20.02 -1.12
C LEU A 438 3.05 21.07 -2.18
N ILE A 439 4.02 21.93 -2.49
CA ILE A 439 3.93 22.85 -3.64
C ILE A 439 4.89 22.32 -4.71
N ASP A 440 4.35 21.55 -5.65
CA ASP A 440 5.08 20.87 -6.72
C ASP A 440 4.15 20.52 -7.90
N PRO A 441 4.16 21.26 -9.02
CA PRO A 441 3.42 20.94 -10.24
C PRO A 441 3.76 19.58 -10.86
N ASN A 442 4.92 19.01 -10.53
CA ASN A 442 5.37 17.71 -11.00
C ASN A 442 5.31 16.63 -9.91
N ALA A 443 4.46 16.85 -8.90
CA ALA A 443 4.23 15.88 -7.86
C ALA A 443 3.89 14.50 -8.44
N THR A 444 4.45 13.49 -7.81
CA THR A 444 4.17 12.09 -8.13
C THR A 444 2.85 11.67 -7.50
N PHE A 445 1.99 11.02 -8.29
CA PHE A 445 0.68 10.53 -7.83
C PHE A 445 0.61 9.00 -7.81
N GLY A 446 -0.13 8.49 -6.84
CA GLY A 446 -0.47 7.08 -6.71
C GLY A 446 -1.65 6.70 -7.60
N SER A 447 -1.95 5.40 -7.66
CA SER A 447 -3.10 4.87 -8.41
C SER A 447 -4.47 5.27 -7.82
N ASP A 448 -4.47 5.77 -6.58
CA ASP A 448 -5.61 6.35 -5.88
C ASP A 448 -5.85 7.83 -6.23
N GLY A 449 -5.00 8.43 -7.09
CA GLY A 449 -5.08 9.84 -7.46
C GLY A 449 -4.57 10.77 -6.37
N LEU A 450 -3.95 10.23 -5.31
CA LEU A 450 -3.36 11.00 -4.22
C LEU A 450 -1.85 11.19 -4.45
N PRO A 451 -1.26 12.31 -4.01
CA PRO A 451 0.18 12.49 -4.11
C PRO A 451 0.92 11.45 -3.25
N THR A 452 1.97 10.85 -3.79
CA THR A 452 2.68 9.75 -3.12
C THR A 452 3.57 10.25 -1.98
N SER A 453 3.91 9.35 -1.06
CA SER A 453 4.91 9.60 -0.02
C SER A 453 6.36 9.65 -0.54
N LEU A 454 6.61 9.48 -1.84
CA LEU A 454 7.92 9.59 -2.46
C LEU A 454 7.89 10.65 -3.56
N GLN A 455 8.33 11.86 -3.24
CA GLN A 455 8.50 12.92 -4.24
C GLN A 455 9.93 12.90 -4.76
N SER A 456 10.09 13.07 -6.06
CA SER A 456 11.40 13.05 -6.73
C SER A 456 11.54 14.28 -7.60
N CYS A 457 12.68 14.94 -7.46
CA CYS A 457 13.02 16.10 -8.27
C CYS A 457 14.42 15.94 -8.87
N VAL A 458 14.60 16.53 -10.04
CA VAL A 458 15.91 16.68 -10.69
C VAL A 458 16.49 18.03 -10.27
N ASP A 459 17.73 18.04 -9.81
CA ASP A 459 18.47 19.26 -9.42
C ASP A 459 18.54 20.24 -10.60
N GLY A 460 18.03 21.45 -10.38
CA GLY A 460 17.84 22.51 -11.36
C GLY A 460 16.55 22.47 -12.19
N ASP A 461 15.59 21.58 -11.88
CA ASP A 461 14.25 21.61 -12.50
C ASP A 461 13.35 22.63 -11.75
N PRO A 462 13.06 23.82 -12.32
CA PRO A 462 12.35 24.88 -11.63
C PRO A 462 10.89 24.54 -11.28
N THR A 463 10.39 23.39 -11.73
CA THR A 463 9.04 22.91 -11.40
C THR A 463 8.98 22.23 -10.04
N CYS A 464 10.03 21.52 -9.61
CA CYS A 464 10.03 20.76 -8.36
C CYS A 464 11.21 21.13 -7.45
N ASP A 465 12.19 21.85 -7.99
CA ASP A 465 13.34 22.41 -7.29
C ASP A 465 13.11 23.91 -7.15
N ALA A 466 12.75 24.34 -5.94
CA ALA A 466 12.22 25.68 -5.72
C ALA A 466 13.23 26.79 -6.02
N ASP A 467 14.54 26.50 -6.00
CA ASP A 467 15.55 27.47 -6.41
C ASP A 467 15.82 27.44 -7.93
N GLY A 468 15.47 26.34 -8.61
CA GLY A 468 15.65 26.12 -10.04
C GLY A 468 17.11 26.15 -10.49
N VAL A 469 18.08 25.94 -9.59
CA VAL A 469 19.51 26.05 -9.88
C VAL A 469 20.19 24.70 -9.76
N VAL A 470 20.94 24.30 -10.80
CA VAL A 470 21.80 23.10 -10.72
C VAL A 470 22.95 23.34 -9.72
N ASN A 471 22.80 22.90 -8.48
CA ASN A 471 23.75 23.13 -7.37
C ASN A 471 24.03 21.91 -6.49
N ASP A 472 23.68 20.70 -6.96
CA ASP A 472 23.72 19.44 -6.21
C ASP A 472 22.77 19.42 -4.98
N GLU A 473 21.75 20.26 -4.93
CA GLU A 473 20.68 20.27 -3.93
C GLU A 473 19.30 20.31 -4.63
N CYS A 474 18.25 19.87 -3.95
CA CYS A 474 16.88 20.10 -4.41
C CYS A 474 16.08 20.70 -3.25
N HIS A 475 15.34 21.77 -3.52
CA HIS A 475 14.54 22.53 -2.58
C HIS A 475 13.05 22.18 -2.72
N PHE A 476 12.48 21.53 -1.71
CA PHE A 476 11.06 21.15 -1.69
C PHE A 476 10.27 22.06 -0.74
N ARG A 477 9.20 22.69 -1.22
CA ARG A 477 8.30 23.53 -0.41
C ARG A 477 7.19 22.69 0.21
N LEU A 478 7.18 22.62 1.54
CA LEU A 478 6.30 21.71 2.30
C LEU A 478 5.63 22.41 3.48
N ALA A 479 4.42 21.98 3.84
CA ALA A 479 3.78 22.35 5.12
C ALA A 479 3.18 21.12 5.81
N LEU A 480 2.94 21.21 7.11
CA LEU A 480 2.21 20.17 7.85
C LEU A 480 0.81 20.67 8.17
N CYS A 481 -0.19 19.92 7.73
CA CYS A 481 -1.58 20.30 7.73
C CYS A 481 -2.40 19.34 8.59
N PHE A 482 -3.25 19.88 9.45
CA PHE A 482 -4.10 19.12 10.36
C PHE A 482 -5.57 19.32 10.05
N ARG A 483 -6.30 18.23 9.84
CA ARG A 483 -7.75 18.29 9.56
C ARG A 483 -8.50 17.16 10.24
N ALA A 484 -9.80 17.36 10.41
CA ALA A 484 -10.69 16.37 11.00
C ALA A 484 -11.04 15.30 9.96
N THR A 485 -11.48 15.68 8.76
CA THR A 485 -11.83 14.70 7.71
C THR A 485 -11.21 15.10 6.39
N ASP A 486 -10.96 14.12 5.52
CA ASP A 486 -10.56 14.35 4.14
C ASP A 486 -11.52 13.58 3.20
N PRO A 487 -12.24 14.26 2.28
CA PRO A 487 -13.09 13.63 1.28
C PRO A 487 -12.40 12.58 0.41
N ARG A 488 -11.09 12.72 0.18
CA ARG A 488 -10.24 11.79 -0.56
C ARG A 488 -9.93 10.53 0.25
N LEU A 489 -10.06 10.60 1.58
CA LEU A 489 -9.82 9.50 2.54
C LEU A 489 -11.10 9.17 3.33
N PRO A 490 -12.14 8.58 2.69
CA PRO A 490 -13.47 8.39 3.29
C PRO A 490 -13.50 7.43 4.49
N ARG A 491 -12.39 6.73 4.76
CA ARG A 491 -12.24 5.84 5.93
C ARG A 491 -11.65 6.55 7.14
N CYS A 492 -11.18 7.78 6.99
CA CYS A 492 -10.66 8.56 8.09
C CYS A 492 -11.82 9.02 8.99
N ALA A 493 -11.81 8.57 10.25
CA ALA A 493 -12.79 8.94 11.26
C ALA A 493 -12.15 10.01 12.14
N GLY A 494 -12.56 11.25 11.89
CA GLY A 494 -11.78 12.42 12.26
C GLY A 494 -11.45 12.59 13.73
N ALA A 495 -10.20 12.94 13.99
CA ALA A 495 -9.84 13.64 15.21
C ALA A 495 -10.48 15.03 15.19
N THR A 496 -11.11 15.46 16.28
CA THR A 496 -11.57 16.86 16.42
C THR A 496 -10.53 17.74 17.10
N THR A 497 -9.51 17.12 17.70
CA THR A 497 -8.41 17.81 18.37
C THR A 497 -7.09 17.06 18.17
N VAL A 498 -5.98 17.79 18.12
CA VAL A 498 -4.62 17.24 18.17
C VAL A 498 -3.97 17.68 19.47
N THR A 499 -3.54 16.73 20.31
CA THR A 499 -2.91 17.03 21.61
C THR A 499 -1.39 17.05 21.51
N LYS A 500 -0.82 16.34 20.52
CA LYS A 500 0.62 16.20 20.38
C LYS A 500 1.03 15.91 18.94
N TYR A 501 2.15 16.49 18.52
CA TYR A 501 2.91 16.09 17.34
C TYR A 501 4.35 15.75 17.73
N THR A 502 4.90 14.66 17.21
CA THR A 502 6.32 14.29 17.41
C THR A 502 7.05 14.27 16.07
N LEU A 503 8.05 15.15 15.92
CA LEU A 503 8.95 15.12 14.77
C LEU A 503 9.98 13.99 14.94
N LEU A 504 9.86 12.94 14.12
CA LEU A 504 10.72 11.76 14.18
C LEU A 504 11.96 11.89 13.28
N SER A 505 11.84 12.61 12.17
CA SER A 505 12.94 12.91 11.24
C SER A 505 12.58 14.13 10.39
N PRO A 506 13.54 15.01 10.06
CA PRO A 506 14.86 15.12 10.67
C PRO A 506 14.74 15.47 12.17
N ARG A 507 15.75 15.13 12.98
CA ARG A 507 15.71 15.38 14.44
C ARG A 507 16.47 16.66 14.78
N PRO A 508 16.03 17.40 15.81
CA PRO A 508 16.72 18.63 16.24
C PRO A 508 18.17 18.39 16.69
N GLN A 509 18.45 17.18 17.20
CA GLN A 509 19.78 16.78 17.64
C GLN A 509 20.65 16.12 16.54
N ASP A 510 20.21 16.14 15.28
CA ASP A 510 21.01 15.51 14.22
C ASP A 510 22.42 16.13 14.19
N PRO A 511 23.48 15.32 13.95
CA PRO A 511 24.86 15.77 14.17
C PRO A 511 25.19 17.02 13.37
N ILE A 512 25.97 17.96 13.93
CA ILE A 512 26.46 19.16 13.22
C ILE A 512 27.14 18.81 11.89
N ARG A 513 27.72 17.61 11.76
CA ARG A 513 28.32 17.13 10.49
C ARG A 513 27.31 16.89 9.37
N ASN A 514 26.01 16.91 9.68
CA ASN A 514 24.91 16.90 8.72
C ASN A 514 24.14 18.24 8.85
N ILE A 515 24.82 19.33 8.51
CA ILE A 515 24.32 20.71 8.65
C ILE A 515 22.96 20.91 7.98
N THR A 516 22.76 20.37 6.78
CA THR A 516 21.52 20.51 6.00
C THR A 516 20.36 19.83 6.72
N ARG A 517 20.57 18.63 7.25
CA ARG A 517 19.54 17.92 8.00
C ARG A 517 19.20 18.61 9.33
N ALA A 518 20.19 19.18 10.00
CA ALA A 518 19.96 19.98 11.20
C ALA A 518 19.20 21.29 10.88
N ALA A 519 19.51 21.93 9.74
CA ALA A 519 18.79 23.11 9.24
C ALA A 519 17.34 22.78 8.89
N ASN A 520 17.08 21.68 8.18
CA ASN A 520 15.73 21.21 7.89
C ASN A 520 14.94 20.91 9.19
N ALA A 521 15.58 20.32 10.20
CA ALA A 521 14.93 20.12 11.50
C ALA A 521 14.56 21.46 12.16
N ALA A 522 15.46 22.43 12.15
CA ALA A 522 15.21 23.76 12.70
C ALA A 522 14.07 24.49 11.97
N ALA A 523 14.01 24.39 10.63
CA ALA A 523 12.95 25.00 9.82
C ALA A 523 11.57 24.38 10.11
N VAL A 524 11.48 23.04 10.19
CA VAL A 524 10.24 22.36 10.56
C VAL A 524 9.81 22.73 11.99
N ILE A 525 10.75 22.83 12.94
CA ILE A 525 10.43 23.27 14.31
C ILE A 525 9.88 24.69 14.32
N ALA A 526 10.50 25.61 13.58
CA ALA A 526 10.05 27.00 13.50
C ALA A 526 8.62 27.11 12.93
N ALA A 527 8.32 26.35 11.87
CA ALA A 527 6.99 26.29 11.29
C ALA A 527 5.94 25.76 12.29
N PHE A 528 6.29 24.77 13.12
CA PHE A 528 5.37 24.30 14.17
C PHE A 528 5.11 25.31 15.29
N GLN A 529 6.09 26.17 15.58
CA GLN A 529 5.96 27.19 16.61
C GLN A 529 4.96 28.30 16.23
N THR A 530 4.51 28.36 14.98
CA THR A 530 3.42 29.26 14.57
C THR A 530 2.05 28.75 15.02
N LEU A 531 1.90 27.43 15.23
CA LEU A 531 0.67 26.81 15.74
C LEU A 531 0.60 26.74 17.27
N THR A 532 1.72 26.92 17.98
CA THR A 532 1.75 26.92 19.45
C THR A 532 2.88 27.78 20.00
N PRO A 533 2.61 28.66 20.99
CA PRO A 533 3.65 29.43 21.66
C PRO A 533 4.49 28.57 22.63
N VAL A 534 4.11 27.31 22.85
CA VAL A 534 4.83 26.38 23.74
C VAL A 534 6.07 25.83 23.02
N PRO A 535 7.28 26.03 23.55
CA PRO A 535 8.49 25.45 22.97
C PRO A 535 8.41 23.91 22.92
N PRO A 536 9.04 23.26 21.92
CA PRO A 536 9.03 21.82 21.85
C PRO A 536 9.76 21.20 23.05
N SER A 537 9.20 20.10 23.53
CA SER A 537 9.63 19.37 24.72
C SER A 537 10.27 18.02 24.36
N GLY A 538 10.56 17.23 25.40
CA GLY A 538 11.27 15.94 25.29
C GLY A 538 12.78 16.11 25.22
N ASP A 539 13.51 15.02 25.50
CA ASP A 539 14.98 15.03 25.55
C ASP A 539 15.60 15.49 24.21
N SER A 540 14.87 15.31 23.10
CA SER A 540 15.26 15.71 21.75
C SER A 540 14.62 16.98 21.22
N GLY A 541 13.85 17.72 22.03
CA GLY A 541 13.22 18.99 21.61
C GLY A 541 12.34 18.82 20.38
N ASN A 542 11.71 17.65 20.23
CA ASN A 542 11.02 17.20 19.03
C ASN A 542 9.54 16.86 19.29
N VAL A 543 9.04 17.15 20.50
CA VAL A 543 7.66 16.88 20.91
C VAL A 543 6.92 18.19 21.09
N PHE A 544 5.94 18.44 20.24
CA PHE A 544 5.06 19.59 20.31
C PHE A 544 3.78 19.17 21.01
N THR A 545 3.45 19.84 22.10
CA THR A 545 2.22 19.61 22.86
C THR A 545 1.33 20.83 22.74
N PHE A 546 0.04 20.60 22.50
CA PHE A 546 -0.96 21.65 22.35
C PHE A 546 -1.80 21.72 23.63
N ASP A 547 -1.71 22.85 24.33
CA ASP A 547 -2.53 23.17 25.50
C ASP A 547 -3.06 24.62 25.39
N PRO A 548 -4.38 24.81 25.14
CA PRO A 548 -5.39 23.76 24.94
C PRO A 548 -5.12 22.91 23.68
N PRO A 549 -5.67 21.69 23.57
CA PRO A 549 -5.54 20.85 22.37
C PRO A 549 -5.90 21.62 21.11
N LEU A 550 -5.13 21.41 20.04
CA LEU A 550 -5.32 22.09 18.77
C LEU A 550 -6.65 21.63 18.15
N ALA A 551 -7.63 22.53 18.03
CA ALA A 551 -8.90 22.23 17.40
C ALA A 551 -8.70 22.09 15.88
N VAL A 552 -9.19 20.99 15.30
CA VAL A 552 -9.10 20.73 13.85
C VAL A 552 -10.49 20.57 13.27
N SER A 553 -10.67 21.03 12.03
CA SER A 553 -11.94 21.02 11.30
C SER A 553 -11.77 20.36 9.93
N ASP A 554 -12.79 20.35 9.09
CA ASP A 554 -12.68 19.82 7.72
C ASP A 554 -11.79 20.69 6.83
N VAL A 555 -11.60 21.96 7.19
CA VAL A 555 -10.60 22.86 6.59
C VAL A 555 -9.24 22.58 7.27
N PRO A 556 -8.19 22.28 6.50
CA PRO A 556 -6.88 21.99 7.06
C PRO A 556 -6.27 23.23 7.72
N LEU A 557 -5.72 23.03 8.92
CA LEU A 557 -4.90 24.00 9.60
C LEU A 557 -3.43 23.66 9.35
N CYS A 558 -2.75 24.47 8.55
CA CYS A 558 -1.37 24.22 8.14
C CYS A 558 -0.35 25.09 8.90
N THR A 559 0.86 24.58 9.05
CA THR A 559 2.04 25.39 9.42
C THR A 559 2.44 26.30 8.27
N ASP A 560 3.32 27.26 8.55
CA ASP A 560 4.05 27.99 7.51
C ASP A 560 4.79 27.02 6.57
N VAL A 561 5.00 27.44 5.32
CA VAL A 561 5.75 26.69 4.31
C VAL A 561 7.23 26.63 4.69
N VAL A 562 7.77 25.41 4.70
CA VAL A 562 9.16 25.07 4.96
C VAL A 562 9.85 24.80 3.64
N ASP A 563 10.98 25.47 3.42
CA ASP A 563 11.94 25.07 2.39
C ASP A 563 12.81 23.91 2.91
N PHE A 564 12.61 22.72 2.35
CA PHE A 564 13.25 21.48 2.77
C PHE A 564 14.31 21.04 1.76
N VAL A 565 15.58 21.08 2.16
CA VAL A 565 16.72 20.86 1.26
C VAL A 565 17.17 19.40 1.23
N VAL A 566 17.38 18.83 0.04
CA VAL A 566 17.88 17.47 -0.17
C VAL A 566 19.22 17.49 -0.93
N PRO A 567 20.37 17.34 -0.26
CA PRO A 567 21.67 17.44 -0.92
C PRO A 567 22.08 16.11 -1.59
N LEU A 568 22.59 16.16 -2.82
CA LEU A 568 23.12 15.01 -3.57
C LEU A 568 24.50 14.57 -3.07
N GLY A 569 25.35 15.53 -2.70
CA GLY A 569 26.78 15.29 -2.47
C GLY A 569 27.43 14.61 -3.68
N THR A 570 28.22 13.56 -3.47
CA THR A 570 28.92 12.84 -4.56
C THR A 570 28.08 11.74 -5.24
N ARG A 571 26.78 11.64 -4.95
CA ARG A 571 25.91 10.55 -5.44
C ARG A 571 25.05 11.02 -6.60
N ASP A 572 24.61 10.10 -7.46
CA ASP A 572 23.68 10.41 -8.57
C ASP A 572 22.24 10.67 -8.10
N SER A 573 21.91 10.24 -6.87
CA SER A 573 20.69 10.63 -6.19
C SER A 573 20.86 10.48 -4.68
N HIS A 574 20.09 11.26 -3.92
CA HIS A 574 20.01 11.16 -2.46
C HIS A 574 18.55 11.28 -2.02
N THR A 575 18.23 10.75 -0.85
CA THR A 575 16.86 10.81 -0.31
C THR A 575 16.89 11.17 1.16
N GLU A 576 16.21 12.26 1.50
CA GLU A 576 15.93 12.62 2.88
C GLU A 576 14.50 12.25 3.28
N LYS A 577 14.27 12.15 4.60
CA LYS A 577 13.02 11.68 5.17
C LYS A 577 12.45 12.74 6.12
N LEU A 578 11.22 13.16 5.87
CA LEU A 578 10.38 13.88 6.83
C LEU A 578 9.41 12.87 7.46
N ARG A 579 9.40 12.75 8.78
CA ARG A 579 8.54 11.83 9.52
C ARG A 579 7.94 12.47 10.75
N GLY A 580 6.64 12.30 10.88
CA GLY A 580 5.81 12.81 11.96
C GLY A 580 5.07 11.70 12.68
N SER A 581 4.49 12.05 13.82
CA SER A 581 3.45 11.24 14.43
C SER A 581 2.55 12.12 15.27
N THR A 582 1.24 12.02 15.06
CA THR A 582 0.24 12.76 15.83
C THR A 582 -0.39 11.92 16.93
N ALA A 583 -0.93 12.59 17.95
CA ALA A 583 -1.87 12.01 18.89
C ALA A 583 -3.05 12.97 19.07
N SER A 584 -4.27 12.42 19.04
CA SER A 584 -5.52 13.21 18.99
C SER A 584 -6.44 13.09 20.21
N THR A 585 -6.06 12.33 21.24
CA THR A 585 -6.87 12.20 22.48
C THR A 585 -6.02 12.34 23.74
N PRO A 586 -6.59 12.86 24.86
CA PRO A 586 -5.94 12.83 26.17
C PRO A 586 -5.75 11.40 26.73
N GLU A 587 -6.53 10.43 26.26
CA GLU A 587 -6.61 9.06 26.79
C GLU A 587 -5.83 7.99 25.96
N GLY A 588 -5.29 8.35 24.78
CA GLY A 588 -4.55 7.46 23.85
C GLY A 588 -5.49 6.52 23.05
N ASN A 589 -5.30 6.13 21.78
CA ASN A 589 -4.14 6.09 20.89
C ASN A 589 -4.61 6.07 19.42
N LEU A 590 -5.15 7.18 18.92
CA LEU A 590 -5.25 7.38 17.47
C LEU A 590 -3.95 8.06 17.04
N VAL A 591 -3.08 7.29 16.39
CA VAL A 591 -1.75 7.72 15.99
C VAL A 591 -1.68 7.72 14.48
N ASP A 592 -1.72 8.92 13.89
CA ASP A 592 -1.32 9.10 12.51
C ASP A 592 0.21 9.17 12.43
N LYS A 593 0.78 8.68 11.33
CA LYS A 593 2.23 8.71 11.09
C LYS A 593 2.52 9.28 9.73
N ASP A 594 3.04 10.49 9.71
CA ASP A 594 3.45 11.12 8.48
C ASP A 594 4.78 10.55 8.02
N LYS A 595 4.87 10.23 6.73
CA LYS A 595 6.11 9.77 6.12
C LYS A 595 6.20 10.30 4.71
N LEU A 596 7.14 11.21 4.51
CA LEU A 596 7.54 11.71 3.22
C LEU A 596 9.01 11.39 2.97
N ARG A 597 9.30 10.97 1.75
CA ARG A 597 10.63 10.76 1.20
C ARG A 597 10.80 11.72 0.04
N LEU A 598 11.83 12.54 0.13
CA LEU A 598 12.17 13.52 -0.90
C LEU A 598 13.46 13.06 -1.54
N ARG A 599 13.44 12.81 -2.85
CA ARG A 599 14.58 12.32 -3.59
C ARG A 599 15.06 13.38 -4.56
N CYS A 600 16.28 13.86 -4.35
CA CYS A 600 16.98 14.66 -5.33
C CYS A 600 17.74 13.75 -6.29
N ILE A 601 17.76 14.08 -7.58
CA ILE A 601 18.39 13.33 -8.66
C ILE A 601 19.29 14.29 -9.44
N ARG A 602 20.51 13.86 -9.74
CA ARG A 602 21.41 14.63 -10.60
C ARG A 602 20.82 14.74 -12.02
N PRO A 603 20.88 15.91 -12.68
CA PRO A 603 20.38 16.12 -14.05
C PRO A 603 21.03 15.24 -15.12
#